data_AF-A0A0P1GPU7-F1
#
_entry.id   AF-A0A0P1GPU7-F1
#
_cell.length_a   1.000
_cell.length_b   1.000
_cell.length_c   1.000
_cell.angle_alpha   90.00
_cell.angle_beta   90.00
_cell.angle_gamma   90.00
#
_symmetry.space_group_name_H-M   'P 1'
#
loop_
_entity.id
_entity.type
_entity.pdbx_description
1 polymer ?
#
loop_
_entity_poly.entity_id
_entity_poly.type
_entity_poly.pdbx_seq_one_letter_code
_entity_poly.pdbx_strand_id
1 'polypeptide(L)'
;MTRKFFLAAVVTAPLALSACGGAPSGDALNNYRDGAKVTGTAGANWTEAEIRSNAFGVVCSGDGEKVTDLVVEKDSEGTIKFSATCVK
;
A
#
# COMPACT_ATOMS: atom_id res chain seq x y z
N MET A 1 -57.83 2.23 16.26
CA MET A 1 -56.93 1.30 15.55
C MET A 1 -56.99 1.73 14.07
N THR A 2 -55.97 2.13 13.32
CA THR A 2 -54.55 1.76 13.32
C THR A 2 -53.73 2.83 12.56
N ARG A 3 -52.72 3.36 13.28
CA ARG A 3 -51.38 3.88 12.91
C ARG A 3 -51.13 4.51 11.52
N LYS A 4 -50.83 5.81 11.58
CA LYS A 4 -50.04 6.60 10.62
C LYS A 4 -48.67 5.97 10.40
N PHE A 5 -48.32 5.66 9.16
CA PHE A 5 -46.95 5.36 8.77
C PHE A 5 -46.35 6.59 8.09
N PHE A 6 -45.54 7.32 8.86
CA PHE A 6 -44.59 8.30 8.34
C PHE A 6 -43.46 7.52 7.66
N LEU A 7 -43.33 7.68 6.34
CA LEU A 7 -42.15 7.24 5.60
C LEU A 7 -41.06 8.30 5.80
N ALA A 8 -40.11 7.99 6.69
CA ALA A 8 -38.88 8.74 6.86
C ALA A 8 -38.01 8.54 5.62
N ALA A 9 -37.67 9.63 4.94
CA ALA A 9 -36.64 9.65 3.92
C ALA A 9 -35.30 9.38 4.61
N VAL A 10 -34.77 8.16 4.42
CA VAL A 10 -33.39 7.81 4.77
C VAL A 10 -32.50 8.48 3.74
N VAL A 11 -31.97 9.64 4.10
CA VAL A 11 -30.87 10.29 3.38
C VAL A 11 -29.62 9.48 3.70
N THR A 12 -29.24 8.60 2.78
CA THR A 12 -28.01 7.81 2.83
C THR A 12 -26.83 8.76 2.61
N ALA A 13 -26.33 9.35 3.69
CA ALA A 13 -25.09 10.11 3.67
C ALA A 13 -23.92 9.14 3.35
N PRO A 14 -23.08 9.42 2.33
CA PRO A 14 -21.87 8.65 2.12
C PRO A 14 -20.94 8.91 3.32
N LEU A 15 -20.74 7.85 4.12
CA LEU A 15 -19.68 7.77 5.11
C LEU A 15 -18.35 7.85 4.35
N ALA A 16 -17.82 9.05 4.20
CA ALA A 16 -16.42 9.25 3.87
C ALA A 16 -15.63 8.76 5.10
N LEU A 17 -15.26 7.48 5.09
CA LEU A 17 -14.19 6.96 5.93
C LEU A 17 -12.95 7.75 5.54
N SER A 18 -12.68 8.82 6.30
CA SER A 18 -11.34 9.39 6.42
C SER A 18 -10.49 8.30 7.05
N ALA A 19 -9.92 7.45 6.20
CA ALA A 19 -8.78 6.64 6.59
C ALA A 19 -7.71 7.64 7.05
N CYS A 20 -7.55 7.77 8.37
CA CYS A 20 -6.40 8.40 9.01
C CYS A 20 -5.17 7.54 8.68
N GLY A 21 -4.68 7.74 7.47
CA GLY A 21 -3.45 7.19 6.93
C GLY A 21 -3.08 8.13 5.81
N GLY A 22 -2.73 9.37 6.17
CA GLY A 22 -2.24 10.35 5.21
C GLY A 22 -1.17 9.68 4.36
N ALA A 23 -1.24 9.90 3.04
CA ALA A 23 -0.27 9.34 2.11
C ALA A 23 1.15 9.52 2.67
N PRO A 24 2.01 8.48 2.59
CA PRO A 24 3.39 8.59 3.04
C PRO A 24 4.02 9.87 2.47
N SER A 25 4.85 10.54 3.27
CA SER A 25 5.57 11.72 2.77
C SER A 25 6.30 11.37 1.47
N GLY A 26 6.50 12.33 0.57
CA GLY A 26 7.04 12.07 -0.76
C GLY A 26 8.30 11.20 -0.78
N ASP A 27 9.14 11.33 0.26
CA ASP A 27 10.40 10.60 0.43
C ASP A 27 10.32 9.39 1.38
N ALA A 28 9.18 9.12 2.01
CA ALA A 28 9.04 7.98 2.91
C ALA A 28 9.12 6.66 2.13
N LEU A 29 9.93 5.74 2.63
CA LEU A 29 9.99 4.34 2.19
C LEU A 29 9.72 3.46 3.42
N ASN A 30 8.67 2.65 3.34
CA ASN A 30 8.32 1.69 4.37
C ASN A 30 8.25 0.31 3.74
N ASN A 31 8.94 -0.65 4.33
CA ASN A 31 8.91 -2.04 3.88
C ASN A 31 8.83 -2.98 5.06
N TYR A 32 8.22 -4.12 4.83
CA TYR A 32 8.04 -5.18 5.79
C TYR A 32 8.33 -6.52 5.12
N ARG A 33 8.98 -7.42 5.86
CA ARG A 33 9.30 -8.78 5.41
C ARG A 33 8.60 -9.78 6.33
N ASP A 34 7.85 -10.69 5.73
CA ASP A 34 7.22 -11.84 6.37
C ASP A 34 7.74 -13.13 5.75
N GLY A 35 8.72 -13.75 6.41
CA GLY A 35 9.44 -14.91 5.88
C GLY A 35 10.14 -14.58 4.55
N ALA A 36 9.71 -15.22 3.46
CA ALA A 36 10.22 -14.96 2.11
C ALA A 36 9.51 -13.77 1.43
N LYS A 37 8.35 -13.34 1.92
CA LYS A 37 7.55 -12.32 1.25
C LYS A 37 7.91 -10.92 1.74
N VAL A 38 7.88 -9.97 0.82
CA VAL A 38 8.18 -8.57 1.03
C VAL A 38 7.00 -7.76 0.56
N THR A 39 6.59 -6.78 1.36
CA THR A 39 5.63 -5.75 0.95
C THR A 39 6.14 -4.39 1.40
N GLY A 40 5.80 -3.34 0.66
CA GLY A 40 6.18 -1.99 1.04
C GLY A 40 5.43 -0.91 0.30
N THR A 41 5.58 0.30 0.81
CA THR A 41 5.05 1.53 0.24
C THR A 41 6.15 2.58 0.17
N ALA A 42 6.11 3.38 -0.88
CA ALA A 42 7.01 4.49 -1.07
C ALA A 42 6.23 5.74 -1.52
N GLY A 43 6.66 6.89 -1.05
CA GLY A 43 6.08 8.17 -1.41
C GLY A 43 6.29 8.53 -2.89
N ALA A 44 5.61 9.58 -3.33
CA ALA A 44 5.53 9.97 -4.74
C ALA A 44 6.86 10.42 -5.39
N ASN A 45 7.89 10.72 -4.59
CA ASN A 45 9.20 11.11 -5.11
C ASN A 45 10.05 9.90 -5.52
N TRP A 46 9.69 8.70 -5.08
CA TRP A 46 10.37 7.48 -5.48
C TRP A 46 9.98 7.08 -6.91
N THR A 47 10.96 6.62 -7.68
CA THR A 47 10.74 5.98 -8.97
C THR A 47 10.72 4.46 -8.83
N GLU A 48 10.06 3.78 -9.76
CA GLU A 48 10.09 2.32 -9.80
C GLU A 48 11.53 1.77 -9.91
N ALA A 49 12.42 2.45 -10.63
CA ALA A 49 13.83 2.06 -10.73
C ALA A 49 14.56 2.18 -9.37
N GLU A 50 14.25 3.22 -8.59
CA GLU A 50 14.82 3.38 -7.24
C GLU A 50 14.26 2.38 -6.25
N ILE A 51 12.96 2.06 -6.31
CA ILE A 51 12.39 0.95 -5.55
C ILE A 51 13.09 -0.36 -5.95
N ARG A 52 13.35 -0.53 -7.24
CA ARG A 52 14.08 -1.67 -7.76
C ARG A 52 15.56 -1.73 -7.37
N SER A 53 16.14 -0.65 -6.88
CA SER A 53 17.54 -0.64 -6.45
C SER A 53 17.67 -0.64 -4.93
N ASN A 54 16.80 0.09 -4.23
CA ASN A 54 16.91 0.35 -2.79
C ASN A 54 16.07 -0.60 -1.95
N ALA A 55 14.84 -0.93 -2.36
CA ALA A 55 14.00 -1.85 -1.59
C ALA A 55 14.59 -3.27 -1.59
N PHE A 56 15.47 -3.61 -2.54
CA PHE A 56 16.01 -4.97 -2.68
C PHE A 56 17.26 -5.21 -1.85
N GLY A 57 18.14 -4.21 -1.72
CA GLY A 57 19.37 -4.34 -0.95
C GLY A 57 19.14 -4.47 0.56
N VAL A 58 18.07 -3.86 1.08
CA VAL A 58 17.75 -3.90 2.51
C VAL A 58 16.87 -5.12 2.84
N VAL A 59 15.97 -5.51 1.95
CA VAL A 59 14.94 -6.50 2.30
C VAL A 59 15.36 -7.94 2.05
N CYS A 60 15.99 -8.23 0.91
CA CYS A 60 16.55 -9.55 0.62
C CYS A 60 18.05 -9.54 0.94
N SER A 61 18.37 -9.31 2.22
CA SER A 61 19.74 -9.13 2.72
C SER A 61 20.42 -10.45 3.12
N GLY A 62 19.77 -11.60 2.96
CA GLY A 62 20.41 -12.89 3.21
C GLY A 62 21.46 -13.25 2.14
N ASP A 63 22.54 -13.91 2.55
CA ASP A 63 23.57 -14.37 1.62
C ASP A 63 22.99 -15.25 0.51
N GLY A 64 23.18 -14.80 -0.73
CA GLY A 64 22.69 -15.46 -1.94
C GLY A 64 21.21 -15.23 -2.24
N GLU A 65 20.49 -14.42 -1.46
CA GLU A 65 19.08 -14.12 -1.73
C GLU A 65 18.92 -13.25 -2.98
N LYS A 66 17.87 -13.54 -3.75
CA LYS A 66 17.44 -12.85 -4.97
C LYS A 66 15.96 -12.52 -4.86
N VAL A 67 15.57 -11.44 -5.50
CA VAL A 67 14.16 -11.03 -5.62
C VAL A 67 13.51 -11.76 -6.80
N THR A 68 12.37 -12.38 -6.57
CA THR A 68 11.44 -12.87 -7.59
C THR A 68 10.05 -12.28 -7.36
N ASP A 69 9.18 -12.43 -8.37
CA ASP A 69 7.76 -12.07 -8.28
C ASP A 69 7.52 -10.62 -7.84
N LEU A 70 8.40 -9.73 -8.31
CA LEU A 70 8.29 -8.32 -8.01
C LEU A 70 7.08 -7.72 -8.72
N VAL A 71 6.20 -7.13 -7.92
CA VAL A 71 5.08 -6.31 -8.36
C VAL A 71 5.29 -4.91 -7.84
N VAL A 72 5.15 -3.92 -8.72
CA VAL A 72 5.17 -2.51 -8.37
C VAL A 72 3.94 -1.85 -8.98
N GLU A 73 3.17 -1.15 -8.15
CA GLU A 73 1.95 -0.46 -8.55
C GLU A 73 2.01 0.97 -8.04
N LYS A 74 1.66 1.93 -8.90
CA LYS A 74 1.55 3.33 -8.51
C LYS A 74 0.08 3.71 -8.47
N ASP A 75 -0.36 4.28 -7.36
CA ASP A 75 -1.72 4.78 -7.24
C ASP A 75 -1.90 6.17 -7.86
N SER A 76 -3.14 6.66 -7.87
CA SER A 76 -3.50 7.96 -8.43
C SER A 76 -2.90 9.15 -7.69
N GLU A 77 -2.42 8.96 -6.46
CA GLU A 77 -1.76 10.00 -5.65
C GLU A 77 -0.24 9.97 -5.83
N GLY A 78 0.26 9.01 -6.62
CA GLY A 78 1.66 8.82 -6.90
C GLY A 78 2.39 7.96 -5.88
N THR A 79 1.71 7.46 -4.84
CA THR A 79 2.30 6.51 -3.89
C THR A 79 2.55 5.20 -4.62
N ILE A 80 3.74 4.63 -4.41
CA ILE A 80 4.13 3.34 -4.97
C ILE A 80 3.92 2.26 -3.93
N LYS A 81 3.19 1.22 -4.27
CA LYS A 81 3.08 -0.03 -3.52
C LYS A 81 3.93 -1.08 -4.22
N PHE A 82 4.67 -1.86 -3.47
CA PHE A 82 5.44 -2.95 -4.05
C PHE A 82 5.36 -4.21 -3.21
N SER A 83 5.54 -5.35 -3.87
CA SER A 83 5.69 -6.64 -3.22
C SER A 83 6.69 -7.51 -3.98
N ALA A 84 7.34 -8.42 -3.28
CA ALA A 84 8.36 -9.30 -3.84
C ALA A 84 8.50 -10.58 -3.00
N THR A 85 9.21 -11.57 -3.54
CA THR A 85 9.64 -12.76 -2.81
C THR A 85 11.16 -12.85 -2.81
N CYS A 86 11.77 -13.04 -1.64
CA CYS A 86 13.19 -13.36 -1.50
C CYS A 86 13.38 -14.89 -1.60
N VAL A 87 14.19 -15.34 -2.55
CA VAL A 87 14.55 -16.75 -2.76
C VAL A 87 16.08 -16.90 -2.77
N LYS A 88 16.62 -18.09 -2.50
CA LYS A 88 18.05 -18.39 -2.67
C LYS A 88 18.33 -18.99 -4.04
#